data_AF-A0A2N8TE65-F1
#
_entry.id   AF-A0A2N8TE65-F1
#
_cell.length_a   1.000
_cell.length_b   1.000
_cell.length_c   1.000
_cell.angle_alpha   90.00
_cell.angle_beta   90.00
_cell.angle_gamma   90.00
#
_symmetry.space_group_name_H-M   'P 1'
#
loop_
_entity.id
_entity.type
_entity.pdbx_description
1 polymer ?
#
loop_
_entity_poly.entity_id
_entity_poly.type
_entity_poly.pdbx_seq_one_letter_code
_entity_poly.pdbx_strand_id
1 'polypeptide(L)' 'MSADTDSDPDVMGLDHTTVTGWGRTAPTAAWLIRPRTYEEAATAVRECGARGGIPRGLGR' A
#
# COMPACT_ATOMS: atom_id res chain seq x y z
N MET A 1 0.63 24.60 16.38
CA MET A 1 1.28 23.36 15.91
C MET A 1 0.57 22.20 16.59
N SER A 2 -0.55 21.76 16.01
CA SER A 2 -1.20 20.50 16.38
C SER A 2 -1.24 19.68 15.11
N ALA A 3 -0.44 18.61 15.08
CA ALA A 3 -0.55 17.57 14.07
C ALA A 3 -1.29 16.40 14.71
N ASP A 4 -2.57 16.62 15.03
CA ASP A 4 -3.52 15.55 15.24
C ASP A 4 -4.11 15.21 13.87
N THR A 5 -3.36 14.43 13.09
CA THR A 5 -3.95 13.66 11.98
C THR A 5 -4.01 12.21 12.43
N ASP A 6 -4.80 11.97 13.47
CA ASP A 6 -5.34 10.64 13.74
C ASP A 6 -6.54 10.46 12.82
N SER A 7 -6.21 10.25 11.54
CA SER A 7 -7.14 9.75 10.53
C SER A 7 -6.65 8.36 10.17
N ASP A 8 -7.00 7.37 10.99
CA ASP A 8 -7.11 5.98 10.54
C ASP A 8 -8.59 5.66 10.26
N PRO A 9 -9.20 6.18 9.17
CA PRO A 9 -10.33 5.50 8.61
C PRO A 9 -9.78 4.37 7.74
N ASP A 10 -10.43 3.22 7.79
CA ASP A 10 -10.81 2.42 6.63
C ASP A 10 -10.73 3.19 5.29
N VAL A 11 -9.52 3.45 4.80
CA VAL A 11 -9.30 4.04 3.48
C VAL A 11 -9.42 2.89 2.50
N MET A 12 -10.66 2.53 2.22
CA MET A 12 -11.07 1.73 1.06
C MET A 12 -10.68 0.24 1.14
N GLY A 13 -10.90 -0.45 2.27
CA GLY A 13 -10.79 -1.92 2.33
C GLY A 13 -9.40 -2.47 2.00
N LEU A 14 -8.33 -1.70 2.27
CA LEU A 14 -6.97 -2.12 2.01
C LEU A 14 -6.48 -3.04 3.12
N ASP A 15 -6.61 -4.35 2.89
CA ASP A 15 -6.06 -5.36 3.79
C ASP A 15 -4.55 -5.13 3.98
N HIS A 16 -4.16 -4.85 5.22
CA HIS A 16 -2.77 -4.97 5.64
C HIS A 16 -2.33 -6.41 5.42
N THR A 17 -1.45 -6.61 4.46
CA THR A 17 -0.95 -7.94 4.12
C THR A 17 0.54 -8.03 4.40
N THR A 18 0.97 -9.16 4.94
CA THR A 18 2.39 -9.44 5.11
C THR A 18 2.96 -9.91 3.79
N VAL A 19 4.00 -9.24 3.33
CA VAL A 19 4.66 -9.51 2.06
C VAL A 19 6.10 -9.93 2.29
N THR A 20 6.54 -10.91 1.50
CA THR A 20 7.93 -11.37 1.43
C THR A 20 8.37 -11.46 -0.04
N GLY A 21 9.68 -11.50 -0.28
CA GLY A 21 10.22 -11.97 -1.57
C GLY A 21 10.13 -13.50 -1.69
N TRP A 22 10.64 -14.05 -2.79
CA TRP A 22 10.62 -15.50 -3.05
C TRP A 22 11.33 -16.32 -1.95
N GLY A 23 12.44 -15.81 -1.42
CA GLY A 23 13.19 -16.43 -0.32
C GLY A 23 12.46 -16.43 1.02
N ARG A 24 11.28 -15.78 1.12
CA ARG A 24 10.46 -15.66 2.35
C ARG A 24 11.21 -15.05 3.53
N THR A 25 12.17 -14.18 3.27
CA THR A 25 12.90 -13.42 4.29
C THR A 25 12.33 -12.01 4.46
N ALA A 26 12.60 -11.40 5.61
CA ALA A 26 12.19 -10.03 5.97
C ALA A 26 10.69 -9.73 5.71
N PRO A 27 9.76 -10.48 6.35
CA PRO A 27 8.33 -10.20 6.22
C PRO A 27 8.01 -8.78 6.70
N THR A 28 7.26 -8.05 5.88
CA THR A 28 6.86 -6.67 6.20
C THR A 28 5.37 -6.50 5.93
N ALA A 29 4.65 -5.84 6.83
CA ALA A 29 3.27 -5.46 6.60
C ALA A 29 3.20 -4.29 5.61
N ALA A 30 2.30 -4.37 4.63
CA ALA A 30 2.06 -3.31 3.66
C ALA A 30 0.58 -3.25 3.28
N TRP A 31 0.13 -2.07 2.87
CA TRP A 31 -1.16 -1.91 2.19
C TRP A 31 -1.03 -2.41 0.76
N LEU A 32 -1.86 -3.38 0.38
CA LEU A 32 -1.82 -3.97 -0.96
C LEU A 32 -3.06 -3.58 -1.76
N ILE A 33 -2.85 -2.72 -2.76
CA ILE A 33 -3.86 -2.37 -3.75
C ILE A 33 -3.66 -3.28 -4.97
N ARG A 34 -4.76 -3.86 -5.49
CA ARG A 34 -4.75 -4.68 -6.72
C ARG A 34 -5.57 -3.98 -7.82
N PRO A 35 -5.04 -2.92 -8.44
CA PRO A 35 -5.76 -2.18 -9.45
C PRO A 35 -6.08 -3.08 -10.66
N ARG A 36 -7.29 -2.97 -11.16
CA ARG A 36 -7.82 -3.67 -12.35
C ARG A 36 -7.86 -2.75 -13.56
N THR A 37 -7.69 -1.45 -13.36
CA THR A 37 -7.68 -0.41 -14.40
C THR A 37 -6.48 0.51 -14.26
N TYR A 38 -6.21 1.28 -15.33
CA TYR A 38 -5.16 2.30 -15.32
C TYR A 38 -5.50 3.44 -14.35
N GLU A 39 -6.76 3.85 -14.32
CA GLU A 39 -7.25 4.94 -13.50
C GLU A 39 -7.09 4.62 -12.00
N GLU A 40 -7.39 3.38 -11.59
CA GLU A 40 -7.17 2.92 -10.22
C GLU A 40 -5.69 2.96 -9.84
N ALA A 41 -4.80 2.53 -10.74
CA ALA A 41 -3.36 2.60 -10.51
C ALA A 41 -2.87 4.05 -10.40
N ALA A 42 -3.35 4.95 -11.26
CA ALA A 42 -3.00 6.37 -11.22
C ALA A 42 -3.47 7.03 -9.92
N THR A 43 -4.69 6.72 -9.46
CA THR A 43 -5.20 7.18 -8.16
C THR A 43 -4.34 6.66 -7.02
N ALA A 44 -4.00 5.37 -7.00
CA ALA A 44 -3.15 4.79 -5.95
C ALA A 44 -1.77 5.45 -5.82
N VAL A 45 -1.18 5.88 -6.94
CA VAL A 45 0.10 6.61 -6.94
C VAL A 45 -0.07 8.05 -6.42
N ARG A 46 -1.13 8.75 -6.84
CA ARG A 46 -1.37 10.14 -6.41
C ARG A 46 -1.74 10.23 -4.94
N GLU A 47 -2.50 9.28 -4.44
CA GLU A 47 -2.96 9.21 -3.05
C GLU A 47 -1.96 8.49 -2.13
N CYS A 48 -0.74 8.20 -2.59
CA CYS A 48 0.22 7.49 -1.74
C CYS A 48 0.64 8.38 -0.56
N GLY A 49 0.41 7.89 0.67
CA GLY A 49 0.73 8.62 1.90
C GLY A 49 2.22 8.82 2.11
N ALA A 50 2.60 9.39 3.26
CA ALA A 50 3.99 9.77 3.56
C ALA A 50 5.01 8.61 3.49
N ARG A 51 4.56 7.35 3.65
CA ARG A 51 5.40 6.15 3.51
C ARG A 51 5.76 5.84 2.04
N GLY A 52 5.03 6.41 1.08
CA GLY A 52 5.18 6.20 -0.35
C GLY A 52 4.51 4.92 -0.86
N GLY A 53 4.56 4.73 -2.18
CA GLY A 53 4.07 3.54 -2.88
C GLY A 53 5.16 2.89 -3.74
N ILE A 54 5.12 1.56 -3.85
CA ILE A 54 6.04 0.79 -4.71
C ILE A 54 5.25 -0.20 -5.58
N PRO A 55 5.46 -0.24 -6.91
CA PRO A 55 4.82 -1.24 -7.75
C PRO A 55 5.38 -2.63 -7.46
N ARG A 56 4.51 -3.65 -7.51
CA ARG A 56 4.89 -5.04 -7.29
C ARG A 56 4.62 -5.88 -8.53
N GLY A 57 5.64 -6.61 -8.98
CA GLY A 57 5.49 -7.67 -9.98
C GLY A 57 4.99 -8.98 -9.35
N LEU A 58 5.45 -10.10 -9.87
CA LEU A 58 5.04 -11.45 -9.43
C LEU A 58 5.58 -11.90 -8.05
N GLY A 59 6.33 -11.05 -7.34
CA GLY A 59 6.86 -11.38 -6.01
C GLY A 59 8.03 -12.37 -6.02
N ARG A 60 8.90 -12.29 -7.05
CA ARG A 60 10.13 -13.09 -7.12
C ARG A 60 11.32 -12.31 -6.60
#